data_AF-A0A3L7THG8-F1
#
_entry.id   AF-A0A3L7THG8-F1
#
_cell.length_a   1.000
_cell.length_b   1.000
_cell.length_c   1.000
_cell.angle_alpha   90.00
_cell.angle_beta   90.00
_cell.angle_gamma   90.00
#
_symmetry.space_group_name_H-M   'P 1'
#
loop_
_entity.id
_entity.type
_entity.pdbx_description
1 polymer ?
#
loop_
_entity_poly.entity_id
_entity_poly.type
_entity_poly.pdbx_seq_one_letter_code
_entity_poly.pdbx_strand_id
1 'polypeptide(L)'
;MSAPRPQAEQLIATLERSRAGYTELLALIRTRRASIRSADFAKFSQLGTRETRLVYDIGQLDQARLNEVRGLAMRLALPVEATLADIAARLGETDRARIDQLRSELRPLIEEVRSESSVLRQAAERLSAHMAGILQSVHSALAHANVYSRGGRVTAGANVISSLDIRS
;
A
#
# COMPACT_ATOMS: atom_id res chain seq x y z
N MET A 1 28.96 -33.86 -23.48
CA MET A 1 27.53 -34.00 -23.12
C MET A 1 27.18 -32.87 -22.17
N SER A 2 26.54 -31.81 -22.66
CA SER A 2 26.07 -30.71 -21.79
C SER A 2 24.87 -31.21 -20.99
N ALA A 3 24.94 -31.13 -19.66
CA ALA A 3 23.81 -31.43 -18.79
C ALA A 3 22.58 -30.58 -19.21
N PRO A 4 21.36 -31.12 -19.12
CA PRO A 4 20.15 -30.33 -19.40
C PRO A 4 20.14 -29.12 -18.48
N ARG A 5 20.21 -27.92 -19.07
CA ARG A 5 20.18 -26.67 -18.29
C ARG A 5 18.84 -26.62 -17.54
N PRO A 6 18.84 -26.37 -16.23
CA PRO A 6 17.61 -26.22 -15.48
C PRO A 6 16.87 -25.00 -16.02
N GLN A 7 15.67 -25.22 -16.56
CA GLN A 7 14.84 -24.17 -17.14
C GLN A 7 14.31 -23.26 -16.03
N ALA A 8 14.59 -21.95 -16.16
CA ALA A 8 14.15 -20.91 -15.23
C ALA A 8 12.87 -20.19 -15.70
N GLU A 9 12.27 -20.64 -16.78
CA GLU A 9 11.12 -20.02 -17.45
C GLU A 9 9.95 -19.73 -16.50
N GLN A 10 9.63 -20.69 -15.63
CA GLN A 10 8.57 -20.55 -14.64
C GLN A 10 8.86 -19.43 -13.62
N LEU A 11 10.10 -19.33 -13.13
CA LEU A 11 10.53 -18.25 -12.23
C LEU A 11 10.47 -16.90 -12.93
N ILE A 12 10.93 -16.84 -14.17
CA ILE A 12 10.91 -15.61 -14.97
C ILE A 12 9.46 -15.15 -15.19
N ALA A 13 8.55 -16.04 -15.56
CA ALA A 13 7.14 -15.74 -15.74
C ALA A 13 6.47 -15.26 -14.44
N THR A 14 6.86 -15.81 -13.29
CA THR A 14 6.38 -15.33 -11.99
C THR A 14 6.93 -13.94 -11.66
N LEU A 15 8.21 -13.67 -11.90
CA LEU A 15 8.81 -12.35 -11.71
C LEU A 15 8.19 -11.29 -12.62
N GLU A 16 7.90 -11.62 -13.87
CA GLU A 16 7.20 -10.74 -14.82
C GLU A 16 5.77 -10.41 -14.36
N ARG A 17 5.04 -11.41 -13.86
CA ARG A 17 3.71 -11.21 -13.26
C ARG A 17 3.77 -10.38 -11.99
N SER A 18 4.77 -10.61 -11.11
CA SER A 18 5.00 -9.76 -9.94
C SER A 18 5.24 -8.31 -10.35
N ARG A 19 6.07 -8.07 -11.38
CA ARG A 19 6.35 -6.73 -11.88
C ARG A 19 5.07 -6.04 -12.35
N ALA A 20 4.28 -6.73 -13.18
CA ALA A 20 2.99 -6.21 -13.66
C ALA A 20 2.05 -5.88 -12.50
N GLY A 21 1.95 -6.75 -11.49
CA GLY A 21 1.13 -6.53 -10.29
C GLY A 21 1.57 -5.30 -9.49
N TYR A 22 2.87 -5.14 -9.24
CA TYR A 22 3.39 -3.95 -8.54
C TYR A 22 3.21 -2.66 -9.37
N THR A 23 3.32 -2.71 -10.70
CA THR A 23 3.04 -1.56 -11.58
C THR A 23 1.57 -1.16 -11.51
N GLU A 24 0.65 -2.12 -11.56
CA GLU A 24 -0.78 -1.86 -11.42
C GLU A 24 -1.11 -1.29 -10.03
N LEU A 25 -0.49 -1.83 -8.98
CA LEU A 25 -0.68 -1.38 -7.61
C LEU A 25 -0.22 0.06 -7.43
N LEU A 26 0.94 0.42 -7.98
CA LEU A 26 1.43 1.79 -7.95
C LEU A 26 0.46 2.78 -8.62
N ALA A 27 -0.04 2.42 -9.81
CA ALA A 27 -1.03 3.23 -10.53
C ALA A 27 -2.33 3.39 -9.72
N LEU A 28 -2.77 2.32 -9.08
CA LEU A 28 -3.96 2.32 -8.23
C LEU A 28 -3.80 3.22 -7.00
N ILE A 29 -2.69 3.11 -6.28
CA ILE A 29 -2.38 3.96 -5.11
C ILE A 29 -2.35 5.43 -5.50
N ARG A 30 -1.69 5.78 -6.61
CA ARG A 30 -1.67 7.16 -7.13
C ARG A 30 -3.07 7.68 -7.44
N THR A 31 -3.91 6.85 -8.04
CA THR A 31 -5.31 7.20 -8.34
C THR A 31 -6.13 7.38 -7.07
N ARG A 32 -5.92 6.54 -6.05
CA ARG A 32 -6.57 6.66 -4.74
C ARG A 32 -6.17 7.96 -4.04
N ARG A 33 -4.88 8.30 -4.06
CA ARG A 33 -4.37 9.56 -3.53
C ARG A 33 -4.98 10.78 -4.24
N ALA A 34 -5.14 10.73 -5.55
CA ALA A 34 -5.80 11.78 -6.33
C ALA A 34 -7.29 11.92 -5.96
N SER A 35 -7.95 10.81 -5.64
CA SER A 35 -9.36 10.80 -5.20
C SER A 35 -9.53 11.46 -3.83
N ILE A 36 -8.60 11.24 -2.88
CA ILE A 36 -8.58 11.99 -1.61
C ILE A 36 -8.41 13.50 -1.87
N ARG A 37 -7.46 13.88 -2.75
CA ARG A 37 -7.20 15.29 -3.07
C ARG A 37 -8.41 16.00 -3.68
N SER A 38 -9.23 15.27 -4.45
CA SER A 38 -10.44 15.79 -5.10
C SER A 38 -11.71 15.57 -4.29
N ALA A 39 -11.60 15.04 -3.06
CA ALA A 39 -12.73 14.68 -2.19
C ALA A 39 -13.74 13.70 -2.83
N ASP A 40 -13.28 12.85 -3.76
CA ASP A 40 -14.09 11.80 -4.38
C ASP A 40 -14.02 10.50 -3.54
N PHE A 41 -14.81 10.48 -2.46
CA PHE A 41 -14.84 9.37 -1.51
C PHE A 41 -15.47 8.09 -2.07
N ALA A 42 -16.42 8.22 -2.99
CA ALA A 42 -17.05 7.06 -3.63
C ALA A 42 -16.02 6.29 -4.47
N LYS A 43 -15.26 7.01 -5.30
CA LYS A 43 -14.16 6.44 -6.07
C LYS A 43 -13.06 5.91 -5.16
N PHE A 44 -12.70 6.64 -4.10
CA PHE A 44 -11.73 6.15 -3.11
C PHE A 44 -12.15 4.80 -2.53
N SER A 45 -13.39 4.62 -2.07
CA SER A 45 -13.85 3.34 -1.53
C SER A 45 -13.84 2.21 -2.57
N GLN A 46 -14.32 2.46 -3.80
CA GLN A 46 -14.31 1.47 -4.88
C GLN A 46 -12.90 0.98 -5.23
N LEU A 47 -11.93 1.90 -5.30
CA LEU A 47 -10.55 1.56 -5.58
C LEU A 47 -9.90 0.75 -4.43
N GLY A 48 -10.45 0.84 -3.21
CA GLY A 48 -9.94 0.12 -2.05
C GLY A 48 -10.18 -1.38 -2.14
N THR A 49 -11.37 -1.78 -2.60
CA THR A 49 -11.68 -3.19 -2.85
C THR A 49 -10.76 -3.79 -3.93
N ARG A 50 -10.48 -3.03 -5.00
CA ARG A 50 -9.54 -3.45 -6.04
C ARG A 50 -8.11 -3.58 -5.50
N GLU A 51 -7.69 -2.65 -4.65
CA GLU A 51 -6.36 -2.67 -4.02
C GLU A 51 -6.19 -3.92 -3.15
N THR A 52 -7.17 -4.26 -2.32
CA THR A 52 -7.13 -5.47 -1.48
C THR A 52 -6.96 -6.75 -2.31
N ARG A 53 -7.70 -6.88 -3.42
CA ARG A 53 -7.57 -8.04 -4.31
C ARG A 53 -6.17 -8.10 -4.94
N LEU A 54 -5.68 -6.98 -5.47
CA LEU A 54 -4.38 -6.94 -6.12
C LEU A 54 -3.23 -7.24 -5.14
N VAL A 55 -3.30 -6.74 -3.90
CA VAL A 55 -2.33 -7.06 -2.84
C VAL A 55 -2.36 -8.55 -2.50
N TYR A 56 -3.55 -9.15 -2.44
CA TYR A 56 -3.68 -10.60 -2.24
C TYR A 56 -3.01 -11.38 -3.39
N ASP A 57 -3.28 -11.02 -4.64
CA ASP A 57 -2.71 -11.68 -5.81
C ASP A 57 -1.17 -11.56 -5.86
N ILE A 58 -0.64 -10.39 -5.52
CA ILE A 58 0.82 -10.17 -5.35
C ILE A 58 1.39 -11.08 -4.26
N GLY A 59 0.69 -11.23 -3.14
CA GLY A 59 1.09 -12.15 -2.07
C GLY A 59 1.18 -13.60 -2.53
N GLN A 60 0.23 -14.05 -3.36
CA GLN A 60 0.26 -15.39 -3.97
C GLN A 60 1.44 -15.55 -4.93
N LEU A 61 1.74 -14.52 -5.74
CA LEU A 61 2.90 -14.52 -6.63
C LEU A 61 4.22 -14.55 -5.86
N ASP A 62 4.32 -13.83 -4.74
CA ASP A 62 5.53 -13.86 -3.89
C ASP A 62 5.75 -15.25 -3.28
N GLN A 63 4.70 -15.96 -2.88
CA GLN A 63 4.81 -17.34 -2.42
C GLN A 63 5.23 -18.29 -3.54
N ALA A 64 4.63 -18.15 -4.73
CA ALA A 64 5.03 -18.93 -5.91
C ALA A 64 6.51 -18.71 -6.25
N ARG A 65 6.97 -17.45 -6.24
CA ARG A 65 8.37 -17.09 -6.46
C ARG A 65 9.30 -17.78 -5.46
N LEU A 66 8.96 -17.76 -4.16
CA LEU A 66 9.78 -18.40 -3.13
C LEU A 66 9.88 -19.92 -3.35
N ASN A 67 8.78 -20.57 -3.72
CA ASN A 67 8.78 -22.00 -4.03
C ASN A 67 9.62 -22.33 -5.27
N GLU A 68 9.51 -21.51 -6.32
CA GLU A 68 10.29 -21.66 -7.56
C GLU A 68 11.79 -21.43 -7.32
N VAL A 69 12.14 -20.41 -6.53
CA VAL A 69 13.52 -20.12 -6.10
C VAL A 69 14.11 -21.31 -5.35
N ARG A 70 13.40 -21.83 -4.35
CA ARG A 70 13.87 -23.00 -3.57
C ARG A 70 14.03 -24.23 -4.47
N GLY A 71 13.06 -24.50 -5.34
CA GLY A 71 13.11 -25.62 -6.28
C GLY A 71 14.24 -25.49 -7.30
N LEU A 72 14.56 -24.28 -7.75
CA LEU A 72 15.74 -24.02 -8.60
C LEU A 72 17.04 -24.17 -7.83
N ALA A 73 17.14 -23.63 -6.61
CA ALA A 73 18.32 -23.74 -5.77
C ALA A 73 18.69 -25.20 -5.52
N MET A 74 17.71 -26.05 -5.16
CA MET A 74 17.93 -27.50 -4.99
C MET A 74 18.43 -28.18 -6.27
N ARG A 75 17.83 -27.89 -7.43
CA ARG A 75 18.27 -28.45 -8.73
C ARG A 75 19.67 -28.00 -9.15
N LEU A 76 20.09 -26.82 -8.68
CA LEU A 76 21.40 -26.24 -8.93
C LEU A 76 22.44 -26.59 -7.87
N ALA A 77 22.08 -27.43 -6.88
CA ALA A 77 22.92 -27.76 -5.73
C ALA A 77 23.42 -26.50 -4.96
N LEU A 78 22.55 -25.49 -4.86
CA LEU A 78 22.75 -24.28 -4.07
C LEU A 78 22.05 -24.40 -2.70
N PRO A 79 22.45 -23.62 -1.68
CA PRO A 79 21.73 -23.52 -0.42
C PRO A 79 20.25 -23.13 -0.63
N VAL A 80 19.37 -23.54 0.28
CA VAL A 80 17.92 -23.22 0.19
C VAL A 80 17.67 -21.70 0.30
N GLU A 81 18.59 -21.00 0.94
CA GLU A 81 18.63 -19.56 1.14
C GLU A 81 19.34 -18.81 -0.01
N ALA A 82 19.71 -19.51 -1.09
CA ALA A 82 20.35 -18.90 -2.23
C ALA A 82 19.51 -17.76 -2.80
N THR A 83 20.19 -16.65 -3.09
CA THR A 83 19.54 -15.46 -3.64
C THR A 83 19.22 -15.66 -5.12
N LEU A 84 18.35 -14.79 -5.67
CA LEU A 84 18.11 -14.76 -7.11
C LEU A 84 19.40 -14.49 -7.92
N ALA A 85 20.38 -13.78 -7.34
CA ALA A 85 21.68 -13.56 -7.98
C ALA A 85 22.51 -14.84 -8.03
N ASP A 86 22.53 -15.62 -6.94
CA ASP A 86 23.24 -16.90 -6.86
C ASP A 86 22.66 -17.91 -7.86
N ILE A 87 21.33 -17.93 -7.99
CA ILE A 87 20.62 -18.75 -8.98
C ILE A 87 20.97 -18.28 -10.39
N ALA A 88 20.84 -16.98 -10.69
CA ALA A 88 21.13 -16.43 -12.02
C ALA A 88 22.57 -16.72 -12.48
N ALA A 89 23.55 -16.68 -11.56
CA ALA A 89 24.94 -16.99 -11.86
C ALA A 89 25.19 -18.45 -12.31
N ARG A 90 24.26 -19.37 -12.06
CA ARG A 90 24.34 -20.77 -12.46
C ARG A 90 23.51 -21.11 -13.71
N LEU A 91 22.74 -20.15 -14.22
CA LEU A 91 21.90 -20.31 -15.40
C LEU A 91 22.64 -19.94 -16.69
N GLY A 92 22.03 -20.23 -17.83
CA GLY A 92 22.52 -19.75 -19.12
C GLY A 92 22.41 -18.23 -19.24
N GLU A 93 23.24 -17.63 -20.09
CA GLU A 93 23.35 -16.17 -20.23
C GLU A 93 22.01 -15.47 -20.49
N THR A 94 21.14 -16.06 -21.33
CA THR A 94 19.81 -15.51 -21.63
C THR A 94 18.92 -15.42 -20.39
N ASP A 95 18.85 -16.49 -19.59
CA ASP A 95 18.02 -16.53 -18.39
C ASP A 95 18.59 -15.63 -17.29
N ARG A 96 19.93 -15.61 -17.16
CA ARG A 96 20.64 -14.73 -16.24
C ARG A 96 20.31 -13.26 -16.51
N ALA A 97 20.45 -12.82 -17.77
CA ALA A 97 20.18 -11.46 -18.17
C ALA A 97 18.73 -11.03 -17.87
N ARG A 98 17.75 -11.91 -18.14
CA ARG A 98 16.33 -11.66 -17.83
C ARG A 98 16.08 -11.53 -16.34
N ILE A 99 16.64 -12.43 -15.52
CA ILE A 99 16.48 -12.37 -14.06
C ILE A 99 17.13 -11.09 -13.50
N ASP A 100 18.33 -10.75 -13.93
CA ASP A 100 19.02 -9.55 -13.47
C ASP A 100 18.28 -8.27 -13.86
N GLN A 101 17.75 -8.20 -15.08
CA GLN A 101 16.86 -7.11 -15.50
C GLN A 101 15.63 -7.02 -14.58
N LEU A 102 14.89 -8.12 -14.39
CA LEU A 102 13.68 -8.13 -13.56
C LEU A 102 13.97 -7.73 -12.11
N ARG A 103 15.10 -8.15 -11.54
CA ARG A 103 15.53 -7.74 -10.21
C ARG A 103 15.81 -6.24 -10.13
N SER A 104 16.48 -5.69 -11.14
CA SER A 104 16.81 -4.26 -11.22
C SER A 104 15.56 -3.38 -11.33
N GLU A 105 14.48 -3.89 -11.92
CA GLU A 105 13.21 -3.19 -12.08
C GLU A 105 12.27 -3.37 -10.87
N LEU A 106 12.19 -4.59 -10.33
CA LEU A 106 11.28 -4.93 -9.22
C LEU A 106 11.64 -4.21 -7.93
N ARG A 107 12.93 -4.16 -7.58
CA ARG A 107 13.37 -3.55 -6.31
C ARG A 107 12.95 -2.08 -6.17
N PRO A 108 13.31 -1.16 -7.10
CA PRO A 108 12.89 0.23 -7.00
C PRO A 108 11.37 0.38 -7.07
N LEU A 109 10.68 -0.44 -7.88
CA LEU A 109 9.22 -0.41 -7.98
C LEU A 109 8.53 -0.75 -6.65
N ILE A 110 9.03 -1.77 -5.93
CA ILE A 110 8.51 -2.14 -4.60
C ILE A 110 8.77 -1.04 -3.58
N GLU A 111 9.96 -0.43 -3.62
CA GLU A 111 10.30 0.70 -2.75
C GLU A 111 9.38 1.92 -3.02
N GLU A 112 9.08 2.20 -4.28
CA GLU A 112 8.17 3.28 -4.68
C GLU A 112 6.72 3.01 -4.23
N VAL A 113 6.22 1.78 -4.41
CA VAL A 113 4.90 1.37 -3.90
C VAL A 113 4.81 1.57 -2.39
N ARG A 114 5.84 1.17 -1.63
CA ARG A 114 5.86 1.37 -0.17
C ARG A 114 5.81 2.85 0.21
N SER A 115 6.55 3.70 -0.50
CA SER A 115 6.56 5.14 -0.29
C SER A 115 5.17 5.75 -0.55
N GLU A 116 4.57 5.49 -1.71
CA GLU A 116 3.26 6.03 -2.06
C GLU A 116 2.14 5.49 -1.16
N SER A 117 2.18 4.22 -0.76
CA SER A 117 1.23 3.65 0.22
C SER A 117 1.33 4.34 1.58
N SER A 118 2.55 4.63 2.05
CA SER A 118 2.75 5.36 3.31
C SER A 118 2.14 6.76 3.25
N VAL A 119 2.33 7.47 2.13
CA VAL A 119 1.75 8.80 1.90
C VAL A 119 0.21 8.73 1.85
N LEU A 120 -0.34 7.74 1.15
CA LEU A 120 -1.79 7.52 1.07
C LEU A 120 -2.40 7.27 2.45
N ARG A 121 -1.77 6.39 3.26
CA ARG A 121 -2.20 6.08 4.62
C ARG A 121 -2.25 7.33 5.49
N GLN A 122 -1.18 8.13 5.49
CA GLN A 122 -1.13 9.38 6.25
C GLN A 122 -2.22 10.37 5.84
N ALA A 123 -2.52 10.46 4.53
CA ALA A 123 -3.60 11.31 4.03
C ALA A 123 -4.98 10.82 4.52
N ALA A 124 -5.23 9.52 4.47
CA ALA A 124 -6.47 8.90 4.95
C ALA A 124 -6.65 9.08 6.48
N GLU A 125 -5.57 8.96 7.26
CA GLU A 125 -5.58 9.17 8.71
C GLU A 125 -5.92 10.62 9.08
N ARG A 126 -5.27 11.60 8.43
CA ARG A 126 -5.54 13.03 8.67
C ARG A 126 -6.98 13.39 8.34
N LEU A 127 -7.48 12.88 7.22
CA LEU A 127 -8.87 13.06 6.80
C LEU A 127 -9.87 12.47 7.80
N SER A 128 -9.60 11.26 8.30
CA SER A 128 -10.44 10.62 9.32
C SER A 128 -10.46 11.41 10.62
N ALA A 129 -9.30 11.87 11.09
CA ALA A 129 -9.19 12.72 12.27
C ALA A 129 -9.96 14.04 12.11
N HIS A 130 -9.90 14.65 10.92
CA HIS A 130 -10.64 15.87 10.63
C HIS A 130 -12.16 15.64 10.66
N MET A 131 -12.65 14.56 10.06
CA MET A 131 -14.07 14.20 10.10
C MET A 131 -14.56 13.95 11.53
N ALA A 132 -13.76 13.27 12.35
CA ALA A 132 -14.07 13.08 13.77
C ALA A 132 -14.18 14.42 14.51
N GLY A 133 -13.28 15.36 14.24
CA GLY A 133 -13.34 16.72 14.78
C GLY A 133 -14.62 17.46 14.39
N ILE A 134 -15.02 17.42 13.11
CA ILE A 134 -16.26 18.04 12.64
C ILE A 134 -17.48 17.44 13.36
N LEU A 135 -17.56 16.10 13.45
CA LEU A 135 -18.67 15.43 14.12
C LEU A 135 -18.73 15.80 15.60
N GLN A 136 -17.59 15.90 16.27
CA GLN A 136 -17.51 16.33 17.67
C GLN A 136 -17.95 17.79 17.86
N SER A 137 -17.58 18.68 16.94
CA SER A 137 -18.01 20.08 16.95
C SER A 137 -19.51 20.22 16.69
N VAL A 138 -20.05 19.46 15.74
CA VAL A 138 -21.50 19.41 15.46
C VAL A 138 -22.27 18.87 16.67
N HIS A 139 -21.79 17.77 17.26
CA HIS A 139 -22.39 17.21 18.47
C HIS A 139 -22.40 18.22 19.62
N SER A 140 -21.26 18.89 19.86
CA SER A 140 -21.16 19.95 20.86
C SER A 140 -22.14 21.10 20.58
N ALA A 141 -22.22 21.59 19.35
CA ALA A 141 -23.13 22.68 19.00
C ALA A 141 -24.62 22.30 19.18
N LEU A 142 -25.01 21.09 18.80
CA LEU A 142 -26.37 20.58 18.97
C LEU A 142 -26.72 20.35 20.46
N ALA A 143 -25.77 19.88 21.26
CA ALA A 143 -25.97 19.71 22.70
C ALA A 143 -26.25 21.05 23.40
N HIS A 144 -25.58 22.15 22.99
CA HIS A 144 -25.83 23.49 23.51
C HIS A 144 -27.11 24.14 22.95
N ALA A 145 -27.50 23.83 21.71
CA ALA A 145 -28.73 24.33 21.09
C ALA A 145 -30.01 23.79 21.79
N ASN A 146 -29.94 22.59 22.37
CA ASN A 146 -31.06 21.95 23.08
C ASN A 146 -31.27 22.48 24.52
N VAL A 147 -30.51 23.50 24.96
CA VAL A 147 -30.61 24.11 26.30
C VAL A 147 -31.63 25.26 26.34
N TYR A 148 -32.21 25.68 25.21
CA TYR A 148 -33.35 26.62 25.21
C TYR A 148 -34.68 25.87 25.32
N SER A 149 -35.13 25.65 26.56
CA SER A 149 -36.46 25.10 26.84
C SER A 149 -37.58 26.09 26.51
N ARG A 150 -38.76 25.56 26.18
CA ARG A 150 -40.02 26.25 25.81
C ARG A 150 -40.58 27.22 26.87
N GLY A 151 -39.86 27.45 27.98
CA GLY A 151 -40.22 28.34 29.10
C GLY A 151 -39.43 29.65 29.19
N GLY A 152 -38.53 29.94 28.25
CA GLY A 152 -37.97 31.31 28.08
C GLY A 152 -37.19 31.89 29.27
N ARG A 153 -36.53 31.07 30.10
CA ARG A 153 -35.64 31.58 31.17
C ARG A 153 -34.22 31.09 30.96
N VAL A 154 -33.32 32.04 30.65
CA VAL A 154 -31.87 31.85 30.74
C VAL A 154 -31.47 32.13 32.19
N THR A 155 -31.11 31.09 32.95
CA THR A 155 -30.26 31.29 34.13
C THR A 155 -28.85 31.56 33.64
N ALA A 156 -28.44 32.83 33.71
CA ALA A 156 -27.05 33.23 33.55
C ALA A 156 -26.22 32.54 34.65
N GLY A 157 -25.54 31.46 34.28
CA GLY A 157 -24.63 30.72 35.14
C GLY A 157 -23.22 30.77 34.57
N ALA A 158 -22.42 31.69 35.13
CA ALA A 158 -20.96 31.82 35.01
C ALA A 158 -20.36 32.03 33.60
N ASN A 159 -19.96 33.28 33.36
CA ASN A 159 -18.92 33.68 32.43
C ASN A 159 -17.68 32.78 32.60
N VAL A 160 -17.33 31.99 31.58
CA VAL A 160 -15.98 31.45 31.44
C VAL A 160 -15.33 32.22 30.30
N ILE A 161 -14.44 33.13 30.68
CA ILE A 161 -13.53 33.84 29.78
C ILE A 161 -12.63 32.79 29.13
N SER A 162 -12.81 32.54 27.84
CA SER A 162 -11.83 31.81 27.04
C SER A 162 -10.77 32.79 26.56
N SER A 163 -9.69 32.92 27.34
CA SER A 163 -8.45 33.51 26.83
C SER A 163 -7.67 32.41 26.11
N LEU A 164 -7.84 32.33 24.80
CA LEU A 164 -6.96 31.52 23.94
C LEU A 164 -5.70 32.35 23.64
N ASP A 165 -4.59 32.03 24.33
CA ASP A 165 -3.26 32.54 24.01
C ASP A 165 -2.66 31.67 22.89
N ILE A 166 -2.49 32.25 21.71
CA ILE A 166 -1.78 31.64 20.58
C ILE A 166 -0.39 32.26 20.56
N ARG A 167 0.63 31.48 20.94
CA ARG A 167 2.03 31.81 20.64
C ARG A 167 2.49 31.07 19.39
N SER A 168 3.18 31.85 18.56
CA SER A 168 3.87 31.54 17.31
C SER A 168 4.84 30.36 17.37
#